data_AF-A0A356RDC8-F1
#
_entry.id   AF-A0A356RDC8-F1
#
_cell.length_a   1.000
_cell.length_b   1.000
_cell.length_c   1.000
_cell.angle_alpha   90.00
_cell.angle_beta   90.00
_cell.angle_gamma   90.00
#
_symmetry.space_group_name_H-M   'P 1'
#
loop_
_entity.id
_entity.type
_entity.pdbx_description
1 polymer ?
#
loop_
_entity_poly.entity_id
_entity_poly.type
_entity_poly.pdbx_seq_one_letter_code
_entity_poly.pdbx_strand_id
1 'polypeptide(L)' 'MVGVMEKSLIYVVDPMCSWCWGFSPVIEEIVRQFQDRVTIEVLLGGLRPGNTERFDERRR' A
#
# COMPACT_ATOMS: atom_id res chain seq x y z
N MET A 1 3.55 -5.96 -30.02
CA MET A 1 2.53 -6.84 -29.41
C MET A 1 2.38 -6.40 -27.96
N VAL A 2 1.49 -5.44 -27.67
CA VAL A 2 1.15 -5.08 -26.29
C VAL A 2 0.00 -6.03 -25.92
N GLY A 3 0.39 -7.23 -25.49
CA GLY A 3 -0.52 -8.34 -25.21
C GLY A 3 -1.14 -8.22 -23.82
N VAL A 4 -2.45 -8.49 -23.75
CA VAL A 4 -3.28 -8.71 -22.55
C VAL A 4 -3.25 -7.55 -21.55
N MET A 5 -4.35 -6.78 -21.46
CA MET A 5 -4.63 -6.02 -20.23
C MET A 5 -4.94 -7.03 -19.13
N GLU A 6 -3.91 -7.50 -18.43
CA GLU A 6 -4.11 -8.08 -17.11
C GLU A 6 -4.60 -6.96 -16.19
N LYS A 7 -5.67 -7.24 -15.45
CA LYS A 7 -6.18 -6.30 -14.44
C LYS A 7 -5.18 -6.28 -13.29
N SER A 8 -4.69 -5.11 -12.93
CA SER A 8 -3.79 -4.93 -11.78
C SER A 8 -4.45 -4.20 -10.63
N LEU A 9 -4.05 -4.56 -9.42
CA LEU A 9 -4.35 -3.85 -8.18
C LEU A 9 -3.04 -3.33 -7.59
N ILE A 10 -2.87 -2.01 -7.58
CA ILE A 10 -1.72 -1.37 -6.94
C ILE A 10 -2.11 -1.04 -5.50
N TYR A 11 -1.51 -1.74 -4.54
CA TYR A 11 -1.65 -1.47 -3.11
C TYR A 11 -0.58 -0.47 -2.66
N VAL A 12 -0.98 0.81 -2.60
CA VAL A 12 -0.11 1.89 -2.10
C VAL A 12 -0.17 1.93 -0.58
N VAL A 13 0.99 1.75 0.07
CA VAL A 13 1.07 1.53 1.52
C VAL A 13 2.35 2.11 2.12
N ASP A 14 2.33 2.44 3.40
CA ASP A 14 3.54 2.75 4.16
C ASP A 14 3.57 1.94 5.47
N PRO A 15 4.70 1.26 5.82
CA PRO A 15 4.80 0.49 7.06
C PRO A 15 4.62 1.31 8.34
N MET A 16 4.84 2.64 8.30
CA MET A 16 4.68 3.56 9.43
C MET A 16 3.26 4.14 9.54
N CYS A 17 2.38 3.85 8.58
CA CYS A 17 1.01 4.36 8.54
C CYS A 17 0.08 3.50 9.42
N SER A 18 -0.46 4.10 10.49
CA SER A 18 -1.34 3.40 11.44
C SER A 18 -2.65 2.90 10.79
N TRP A 19 -3.21 3.65 9.85
CA TRP A 19 -4.38 3.23 9.09
C TRP A 19 -4.08 2.05 8.17
N CYS A 20 -2.87 2.02 7.61
CA CYS A 20 -2.40 0.93 6.78
C CYS A 20 -2.28 -0.35 7.60
N TRP A 21 -1.78 -0.24 8.84
CA TRP A 21 -1.79 -1.34 9.81
C TRP A 21 -3.21 -1.81 10.16
N GLY A 22 -4.14 -0.87 10.36
CA GLY A 22 -5.56 -1.20 10.58
C GLY A 22 -6.22 -1.88 9.39
N PHE A 23 -5.71 -1.67 8.17
CA PHE A 23 -6.22 -2.26 6.93
C PHE A 23 -5.56 -3.60 6.57
N SER A 24 -4.46 -3.99 7.22
CA SER A 24 -3.75 -5.26 6.98
C SER A 24 -4.67 -6.49 6.83
N PRO A 25 -5.63 -6.77 7.74
CA PRO A 25 -6.49 -7.95 7.59
C PRO A 25 -7.40 -7.87 6.34
N VAL A 26 -7.73 -6.66 5.86
CA VAL A 26 -8.56 -6.48 4.67
C VAL A 26 -7.76 -6.72 3.40
N ILE A 27 -6.52 -6.21 3.32
CA ILE A 27 -5.68 -6.46 2.13
C ILE A 27 -5.27 -7.93 2.06
N GLU A 28 -5.02 -8.60 3.20
CA GLU A 28 -4.81 -10.05 3.25
C GLU A 28 -6.00 -10.82 2.66
N GLU A 29 -7.22 -10.38 2.97
CA GLU A 29 -8.43 -10.97 2.41
C GLU A 29 -8.57 -10.74 0.90
N ILE A 30 -8.25 -9.54 0.43
CA ILE A 30 -8.27 -9.20 -0.99
C ILE A 30 -7.25 -10.07 -1.74
N VAL A 31 -6.03 -10.22 -1.22
CA VAL A 31 -5.02 -11.09 -1.82
C VAL A 31 -5.54 -12.53 -1.91
N ARG A 32 -6.07 -13.06 -0.80
CA ARG A 32 -6.61 -14.42 -0.76
C ARG A 32 -7.72 -14.66 -1.79
N GLN A 33 -8.63 -13.69 -1.98
CA GLN A 33 -9.76 -13.81 -2.89
C GLN A 33 -9.42 -13.53 -4.35
N PHE A 34 -8.42 -12.70 -4.64
CA PHE A 34 -8.21 -12.15 -5.98
C PHE A 34 -6.84 -12.43 -6.61
N GLN A 35 -5.89 -13.06 -5.90
CA GLN A 35 -4.56 -13.40 -6.43
C GLN A 35 -4.57 -14.17 -7.75
N ASP A 36 -5.59 -15.00 -8.01
CA ASP A 36 -5.71 -15.78 -9.27
C ASP A 36 -6.39 -14.99 -10.41
N ARG A 37 -6.84 -13.75 -10.16
CA ARG A 37 -7.67 -12.96 -11.08
C ARG A 37 -7.07 -11.60 -11.42
N VAL A 38 -6.20 -11.06 -10.56
CA VAL A 38 -5.53 -9.78 -10.75
C VAL A 38 -4.09 -9.88 -10.26
N THR A 39 -3.19 -9.21 -10.96
CA THR A 39 -1.81 -9.03 -10.47
C THR A 39 -1.83 -7.97 -9.37
N ILE A 40 -1.35 -8.31 -8.17
CA ILE A 40 -1.31 -7.41 -7.01
C ILE A 40 0.11 -6.90 -6.82
N GLU A 41 0.27 -5.58 -6.88
CA GLU A 41 1.57 -4.90 -6.77
C GLU A 41 1.59 -4.02 -5.52
N VAL A 42 2.68 -4.06 -4.76
CA VAL A 42 2.86 -3.21 -3.58
C VAL A 42 3.72 -2.02 -3.95
N LEU A 43 3.22 -0.81 -3.68
CA LEU A 43 3.96 0.43 -3.88
C LEU A 43 4.10 1.17 -2.55
N LEU A 44 5.34 1.51 -2.18
CA LEU A 44 5.59 2.26 -0.95
C LEU A 44 5.21 3.74 -1.14
N GLY A 45 4.26 4.22 -0.34
CA GLY A 45 3.71 5.58 -0.43
C GLY A 45 4.63 6.66 0.16
N GLY A 46 5.50 6.32 1.10
CA GLY A 46 6.44 7.25 1.72
C GLY A 46 5.74 8.29 2.60
N LEU A 47 5.32 7.88 3.79
CA LEU A 47 4.63 8.75 4.74
C LEU A 47 5.53 9.91 5.23
N ARG A 48 6.81 9.63 5.49
CA ARG A 48 7.82 10.62 5.92
C ARG A 48 9.24 10.26 5.40
N PRO A 49 9.47 10.21 4.08
CA PRO A 49 10.73 9.76 3.52
C PRO A 49 11.86 10.75 3.86
N GLY A 50 12.95 10.25 4.43
CA GLY A 50 14.15 11.04 4.73
C GLY A 50 13.96 12.14 5.78
N ASN A 51 12.81 12.19 6.48
CA ASN A 51 12.56 13.19 7.50
C ASN A 51 13.34 12.84 8.79
N THR A 52 14.22 13.74 9.22
CA THR A 52 15.00 13.62 10.46
C THR A 52 14.53 14.57 11.57
N GLU A 53 13.53 15.41 11.30
CA GLU A 53 12.97 16.30 12.29
C GLU A 53 12.18 15.52 13.35
N ARG A 54 12.25 15.98 14.60
CA ARG A 54 11.40 15.43 15.65
C ARG A 54 9.94 15.79 15.38
N PHE A 55 9.05 14.89 15.78
CA PHE A 55 7.62 15.19 15.79
C PHE A 55 7.36 16.45 16.64
N ASP A 56 6.62 17.40 16.05
CA ASP A 56 6.20 18.66 16.68
C ASP A 56 4.69 18.77 16.50
N GLU A 57 3.95 18.86 17.61
CA GLU A 57 2.48 18.95 17.59
C GLU A 57 1.96 20.18 16.83
N ARG A 58 2.77 21.24 16.71
CA ARG A 58 2.43 22.41 15.90
C ARG A 58 2.39 22.14 14.40
N ARG A 59 2.95 21.00 13.96
CA ARG A 59 3.04 20.58 12.55
C ARG A 59 2.19 19.33 12.27
N ARG A 60 1.20 19.05 13.12
CA ARG A 60 0.30 17.91 12.97
C ARG A 60 -0.68 18.09 11.82
#